data_AF-A0A959N7P7-F1
#
_entry.id   AF-A0A959N7P7-F1
#
_cell.length_a   1.000
_cell.length_b   1.000
_cell.length_c   1.000
_cell.angle_alpha   90.00
_cell.angle_beta   90.00
_cell.angle_gamma   90.00
#
_symmetry.space_group_name_H-M   'P 1'
#
loop_
_entity.id
_entity.type
_entity.pdbx_description
1 polymer ?
#
loop_
_entity_poly.entity_id
_entity_poly.type
_entity_poly.pdbx_seq_one_letter_code
_entity_poly.pdbx_strand_id
1 'polypeptide(L)'
;MKENELNICSNCGTNNPLYEKICSNCKHYVRAAVVNIDLWKTIWGLFENPKETLKNIIYAEHKNFIVFILALVSVKTFITAASVQSAFGLLIPHTKYFLYNLLILLAIYTVSILLYTKILSIIFNRITKTRFKDNLSIILYSFIPIVLSLIILAPVEYGIFGKHWFISNPSPLLIKPNLAYVLFVLEFLMLSWSVYLLYTAFKIQSKSIMLSFTFLILLCLIIISQIIFIPFILL
;
A
#
# COMPACT_ATOMS: atom_id res chain seq x y z
N MET A 1 -7.45 -29.64 0.30
CA MET A 1 -6.29 -29.69 -0.62
C MET A 1 -5.15 -28.90 0.02
N LYS A 2 -4.03 -29.53 0.39
CA LYS A 2 -2.88 -28.86 1.01
C LYS A 2 -2.07 -28.14 -0.08
N GLU A 3 -2.23 -26.83 -0.17
CA GLU A 3 -1.43 -25.94 -1.04
C GLU A 3 0.00 -25.86 -0.48
N ASN A 4 0.88 -26.80 -0.86
CA ASN A 4 2.32 -26.60 -0.74
C ASN A 4 2.75 -25.67 -1.89
N GLU A 5 2.68 -24.36 -1.64
CA GLU A 5 2.99 -23.27 -2.58
C GLU A 5 4.49 -23.19 -2.91
N LEU A 6 4.93 -24.18 -3.66
CA LEU A 6 6.18 -24.26 -4.37
C LEU A 6 5.81 -24.42 -5.85
N ASN A 7 6.44 -23.64 -6.74
CA ASN A 7 6.35 -23.89 -8.19
C ASN A 7 7.24 -25.12 -8.49
N ILE A 8 6.76 -26.29 -8.07
CA ILE A 8 7.41 -27.57 -8.29
C ILE A 8 7.25 -27.91 -9.76
N CYS A 9 8.36 -28.12 -10.45
CA CYS A 9 8.31 -28.56 -11.83
C CYS A 9 7.73 -29.97 -11.92
N SER A 10 6.69 -30.15 -12.74
CA SER A 10 6.07 -31.46 -12.99
C SER A 10 7.01 -32.49 -13.61
N ASN A 11 8.06 -32.02 -14.32
CA ASN A 11 9.00 -32.89 -15.00
C ASN A 11 10.17 -33.34 -14.09
N CYS A 12 10.81 -32.42 -13.38
CA CYS A 12 12.04 -32.71 -12.62
C CYS A 12 11.91 -32.55 -11.10
N GLY A 13 10.73 -32.19 -10.59
CA GLY A 13 10.50 -31.99 -9.14
C GLY A 13 11.23 -30.81 -8.51
N THR A 14 11.99 -30.03 -9.28
CA THR A 14 12.75 -28.89 -8.76
C THR A 14 11.80 -27.78 -8.30
N ASN A 15 12.10 -27.22 -7.14
CA ASN A 15 11.36 -26.10 -6.55
C ASN A 15 11.84 -24.77 -7.14
N ASN A 16 10.97 -24.09 -7.88
CA ASN A 16 11.29 -22.81 -8.49
C ASN A 16 10.69 -21.64 -7.68
N PRO A 17 11.33 -20.45 -7.70
CA PRO A 17 10.74 -19.21 -7.22
C PRO A 17 9.37 -18.94 -7.85
N LEU A 18 8.48 -18.29 -7.09
CA LEU A 18 7.11 -18.00 -7.52
C LEU A 18 7.06 -17.26 -8.86
N TYR A 19 7.95 -16.30 -9.08
CA TYR A 19 7.95 -15.49 -10.30
C TYR A 19 8.48 -16.22 -11.54
N GLU A 20 9.17 -17.36 -11.42
CA GLU A 20 9.76 -18.05 -12.58
C GLU A 20 8.70 -18.73 -13.46
N LYS A 21 8.85 -18.63 -14.78
CA LYS A 21 7.98 -19.27 -15.78
C LYS A 21 8.53 -20.60 -16.27
N ILE A 22 9.85 -20.68 -16.37
CA ILE A 22 10.61 -21.79 -16.92
C ILE A 22 11.43 -22.36 -15.77
N CYS A 23 11.46 -23.69 -15.64
CA CYS A 23 12.23 -24.34 -14.59
C CYS A 23 13.73 -24.07 -14.79
N SER A 24 14.38 -23.62 -13.71
CA SER A 24 15.83 -23.38 -13.68
C SER A 24 16.68 -24.62 -13.98
N ASN A 25 16.16 -25.83 -13.74
CA ASN A 25 16.87 -27.08 -13.96
C ASN A 25 16.58 -27.71 -15.33
N CYS A 26 15.33 -28.10 -15.61
CA CYS A 26 14.98 -28.86 -16.82
C CYS A 26 14.43 -28.00 -17.98
N LYS A 27 14.33 -26.67 -17.81
CA LYS A 27 13.77 -25.73 -18.80
C LYS A 27 12.32 -26.01 -19.23
N HIS A 28 11.60 -26.89 -18.54
CA HIS A 28 10.17 -27.10 -18.78
C HIS A 28 9.35 -25.89 -18.30
N TYR A 29 8.26 -25.58 -18.99
CA TYR A 29 7.31 -24.55 -18.55
C TYR A 29 6.62 -24.96 -17.25
N VAL A 30 6.68 -24.11 -16.23
CA VAL A 30 6.10 -24.38 -14.89
C VAL A 30 4.75 -23.69 -14.74
N ARG A 31 4.53 -22.57 -15.45
CA ARG A 31 3.28 -21.82 -15.40
C ARG A 31 3.05 -20.99 -16.67
N ALA A 32 1.80 -20.58 -16.87
CA ALA A 32 1.43 -19.61 -17.89
C ALA A 32 2.01 -18.21 -17.59
N ALA A 33 2.24 -17.46 -18.66
CA ALA A 33 2.71 -16.08 -18.60
C ALA A 33 1.57 -15.13 -18.21
N VAL A 34 1.85 -14.24 -17.25
CA VAL A 34 1.04 -13.05 -17.00
C VAL A 34 1.87 -11.87 -17.50
N VAL A 35 1.50 -11.30 -18.64
CA VAL A 35 2.32 -10.28 -19.32
C VAL A 35 2.19 -8.94 -18.60
N ASN A 36 0.96 -8.43 -18.50
CA ASN A 36 0.65 -7.13 -17.93
C ASN A 36 -0.38 -7.27 -16.80
N ILE A 37 -0.30 -6.36 -15.83
CA ILE A 37 -1.37 -6.19 -14.83
C ILE A 37 -2.49 -5.36 -15.48
N ASP A 38 -3.72 -5.86 -15.41
CA ASP A 38 -4.93 -5.08 -15.66
C ASP A 38 -5.33 -4.42 -14.33
N LEU A 39 -5.31 -3.08 -14.29
CA LEU A 39 -5.56 -2.32 -13.06
C LEU A 39 -6.95 -2.62 -12.48
N TRP A 40 -8.00 -2.59 -13.30
CA TRP A 40 -9.38 -2.73 -12.84
C TRP A 40 -9.67 -4.14 -12.37
N LYS A 41 -9.26 -5.14 -13.15
CA LYS A 41 -9.39 -6.55 -12.75
C LYS A 41 -8.63 -6.83 -11.46
N THR A 42 -7.45 -6.23 -11.29
CA THR A 42 -6.63 -6.40 -10.09
C THR A 42 -7.25 -5.72 -8.88
N ILE A 43 -7.79 -4.51 -9.04
CA ILE A 43 -8.53 -3.82 -7.97
C ILE A 43 -9.68 -4.70 -7.48
N TRP A 44 -10.51 -5.21 -8.39
CA TRP A 44 -11.63 -6.09 -8.02
C TRP A 44 -11.16 -7.39 -7.36
N GLY A 45 -10.13 -8.03 -7.93
CA GLY A 45 -9.56 -9.26 -7.38
C GLY A 45 -8.96 -9.09 -5.97
N LEU A 46 -8.47 -7.91 -5.62
CA LEU A 46 -8.00 -7.62 -4.26
C LEU A 46 -9.13 -7.61 -3.22
N PHE A 47 -10.37 -7.35 -3.63
CA PHE A 47 -11.54 -7.45 -2.75
C PHE A 47 -12.13 -8.86 -2.73
N GLU A 48 -12.18 -9.54 -3.87
CA GLU A 48 -12.81 -10.85 -4.00
C GLU A 48 -11.89 -12.00 -3.53
N ASN A 49 -10.65 -12.06 -4.04
CA ASN A 49 -9.69 -13.11 -3.71
C ASN A 49 -8.27 -12.53 -3.59
N PRO A 50 -7.94 -11.89 -2.46
CA PRO A 50 -6.72 -11.11 -2.30
C PRO A 50 -5.45 -11.95 -2.42
N LYS A 51 -5.45 -13.17 -1.87
CA LYS A 51 -4.28 -14.06 -1.88
C LYS A 51 -3.88 -14.43 -3.30
N GLU A 52 -4.84 -14.85 -4.12
CA GLU A 52 -4.60 -15.21 -5.52
C GLU A 52 -4.21 -13.98 -6.35
N THR A 53 -4.88 -12.85 -6.13
CA THR A 53 -4.59 -11.61 -6.85
C THR A 53 -3.18 -11.09 -6.54
N LEU A 54 -2.72 -11.15 -5.29
CA LEU A 54 -1.35 -10.80 -4.92
C LEU A 54 -0.32 -11.74 -5.54
N LYS A 55 -0.60 -13.05 -5.66
CA LYS A 55 0.26 -13.97 -6.42
C LYS A 55 0.30 -13.58 -7.91
N ASN A 56 -0.83 -13.25 -8.51
CA ASN A 56 -0.90 -12.80 -9.91
C ASN A 56 -0.10 -11.50 -10.13
N ILE A 57 -0.12 -10.58 -9.16
CA ILE A 57 0.73 -9.40 -9.17
C ILE A 57 2.21 -9.80 -9.17
N ILE A 58 2.64 -10.76 -8.34
CA ILE A 58 4.05 -11.26 -8.34
C ILE A 58 4.40 -11.91 -9.69
N TYR A 59 3.46 -12.65 -10.28
CA TYR A 59 3.64 -13.38 -11.53
C TYR A 59 3.75 -12.49 -12.77
N ALA A 60 3.22 -11.27 -12.72
CA ALA A 60 3.25 -10.35 -13.84
C ALA A 60 4.67 -9.91 -14.20
N GLU A 61 4.97 -9.83 -15.49
CA GLU A 61 6.27 -9.34 -15.97
C GLU A 61 6.37 -7.83 -15.92
N HIS A 62 5.34 -7.14 -16.39
CA HIS A 62 5.28 -5.69 -16.44
C HIS A 62 4.34 -5.14 -15.36
N LYS A 63 4.88 -4.25 -14.53
CA LYS A 63 4.21 -3.66 -13.37
C LYS A 63 3.89 -2.18 -13.62
N ASN A 64 3.07 -1.93 -14.63
CA ASN A 64 2.93 -0.60 -15.26
C ASN A 64 2.41 0.51 -14.33
N PHE A 65 1.61 0.17 -13.31
CA PHE A 65 0.94 1.15 -12.45
C PHE A 65 1.67 1.48 -11.13
N ILE A 66 2.89 0.97 -10.91
CA ILE A 66 3.65 1.21 -9.66
C ILE A 66 3.79 2.70 -9.34
N VAL A 67 4.30 3.49 -10.30
CA VAL A 67 4.56 4.93 -10.09
C VAL A 67 3.26 5.69 -9.85
N PHE A 68 2.22 5.35 -10.62
CA PHE A 68 0.91 5.95 -10.51
C PHE A 68 0.27 5.70 -9.13
N ILE A 69 0.26 4.45 -8.66
CA ILE A 69 -0.28 4.10 -7.34
C ILE A 69 0.53 4.77 -6.23
N LEU A 70 1.86 4.75 -6.30
CA LEU A 70 2.74 5.40 -5.33
C LEU A 70 2.44 6.91 -5.20
N ALA A 71 2.25 7.60 -6.33
CA ALA A 71 1.89 9.01 -6.34
C ALA A 71 0.54 9.24 -5.63
N LEU A 72 -0.51 8.48 -5.95
CA LEU A 72 -1.82 8.64 -5.33
C LEU A 72 -1.81 8.35 -3.82
N VAL A 73 -1.13 7.28 -3.38
CA VAL A 73 -1.01 6.96 -1.95
C VAL A 73 -0.27 8.06 -1.21
N SER A 74 0.79 8.64 -1.80
CA SER A 74 1.52 9.75 -1.19
C SER A 74 0.64 11.01 -1.02
N VAL A 75 -0.21 11.32 -2.01
CA VAL A 75 -1.17 12.44 -1.94
C VAL A 75 -2.20 12.20 -0.84
N LYS A 76 -2.75 10.99 -0.73
CA LYS A 76 -3.68 10.67 0.36
C LYS A 76 -3.01 10.76 1.72
N THR A 77 -1.78 10.26 1.84
CA THR A 77 -0.98 10.32 3.07
C THR A 77 -0.75 11.77 3.50
N PHE A 78 -0.46 12.67 2.55
CA PHE A 78 -0.35 14.11 2.80
C PHE A 78 -1.66 14.69 3.33
N ILE A 79 -2.79 14.40 2.68
CA ILE A 79 -4.11 14.85 3.12
C ILE A 79 -4.41 14.38 4.55
N THR A 80 -4.15 13.10 4.84
CA THR A 80 -4.35 12.56 6.20
C THR A 80 -3.43 13.21 7.23
N ALA A 81 -2.18 13.50 6.86
CA ALA A 81 -1.24 14.21 7.74
C ALA A 81 -1.75 15.61 8.09
N ALA A 82 -2.24 16.36 7.10
CA ALA A 82 -2.83 17.68 7.32
C ALA A 82 -4.03 17.63 8.27
N SER A 83 -4.96 16.69 8.07
CA SER A 83 -6.14 16.52 8.95
C SER A 83 -5.74 16.14 10.38
N VAL A 84 -4.85 15.17 10.54
CA VAL A 84 -4.41 14.67 11.86
C VAL A 84 -3.73 15.78 12.66
N GLN A 85 -2.85 16.55 12.04
CA GLN A 85 -2.16 17.62 12.75
C GLN A 85 -3.05 18.81 13.09
N SER A 86 -4.01 19.13 12.23
CA SER A 86 -5.02 20.10 12.58
C SER A 86 -5.80 19.66 13.83
N ALA A 87 -6.08 18.37 13.97
CA ALA A 87 -6.75 17.81 15.15
C ALA A 87 -5.91 17.92 16.43
N PHE A 88 -4.58 17.86 16.32
CA PHE A 88 -3.67 18.11 17.45
C PHE A 88 -3.45 19.61 17.75
N GLY A 89 -4.04 20.52 16.98
CA GLY A 89 -3.83 21.96 17.14
C GLY A 89 -2.42 22.43 16.79
N LEU A 90 -1.63 21.60 16.10
CA LEU A 90 -0.21 21.84 15.79
C LEU A 90 -0.01 22.69 14.53
N LEU A 91 -1.04 22.84 13.68
CA LEU A 91 -0.98 23.60 12.43
C LEU A 91 -2.08 24.65 12.33
N ILE A 92 -1.69 25.92 12.38
CA ILE A 92 -2.29 27.02 11.62
C ILE A 92 -1.12 27.94 11.22
N PRO A 93 -0.65 27.92 9.95
CA PRO A 93 -1.07 29.04 9.12
C PRO A 93 -1.25 28.67 7.63
N HIS A 94 -2.31 29.26 7.09
CA HIS A 94 -2.60 29.42 5.68
C HIS A 94 -1.39 29.35 4.73
N THR A 95 -1.40 28.29 3.91
CA THR A 95 -1.23 28.32 2.44
C THR A 95 0.12 28.69 1.83
N LYS A 96 1.08 29.32 2.53
CA LYS A 96 2.28 29.84 1.85
C LYS A 96 3.20 28.75 1.30
N TYR A 97 3.28 27.58 1.93
CA TYR A 97 4.18 26.48 1.55
C TYR A 97 3.48 25.15 1.28
N PHE A 98 2.16 25.16 1.03
CA PHE A 98 1.38 23.92 0.84
C PHE A 98 1.97 23.00 -0.25
N LEU A 99 2.28 23.57 -1.43
CA LEU A 99 2.85 22.80 -2.54
C LEU A 99 4.25 22.25 -2.20
N TYR A 100 5.08 23.03 -1.52
CA TYR A 100 6.41 22.60 -1.10
C TYR A 100 6.33 21.44 -0.09
N ASN A 101 5.42 21.55 0.89
CA ASN A 101 5.19 20.50 1.89
C ASN A 101 4.65 19.22 1.24
N LEU A 102 3.76 19.34 0.25
CA LEU A 102 3.29 18.21 -0.54
C LEU A 102 4.45 17.52 -1.28
N LEU A 103 5.29 18.28 -1.98
CA LEU A 103 6.41 17.73 -2.75
C LEU A 103 7.47 17.08 -1.84
N ILE A 104 7.78 17.69 -0.71
CA ILE A 104 8.70 17.12 0.29
C ILE A 104 8.12 15.83 0.87
N LEU A 105 6.83 15.82 1.23
CA LEU A 105 6.20 14.59 1.72
C LEU A 105 6.23 13.50 0.67
N LEU A 106 5.90 13.81 -0.58
CA LEU A 106 5.95 12.86 -1.68
C LEU A 106 7.37 12.29 -1.85
N ALA A 107 8.40 13.13 -1.78
CA ALA A 107 9.79 12.70 -1.86
C ALA A 107 10.18 11.80 -0.67
N ILE A 108 9.87 12.19 0.56
CA ILE A 108 10.19 11.40 1.76
C ILE A 108 9.42 10.07 1.75
N TYR A 109 8.13 10.10 1.43
CA TYR A 109 7.27 8.91 1.34
C TYR A 109 7.82 7.94 0.28
N THR A 110 8.10 8.43 -0.93
CA THR A 110 8.65 7.59 -2.01
C THR A 110 10.00 6.98 -1.63
N VAL A 111 10.94 7.76 -1.11
CA VAL A 111 12.25 7.27 -0.65
C VAL A 111 12.10 6.24 0.45
N SER A 112 11.23 6.48 1.44
CA SER A 112 11.01 5.55 2.54
C SER A 112 10.46 4.20 2.07
N ILE A 113 9.50 4.19 1.15
CA ILE A 113 8.91 2.97 0.60
C ILE A 113 9.95 2.21 -0.23
N LEU A 114 10.77 2.91 -1.02
CA LEU A 114 11.86 2.28 -1.78
C LEU A 114 12.92 1.67 -0.87
N LEU A 115 13.35 2.38 0.18
CA LEU A 115 14.31 1.89 1.16
C LEU A 115 13.76 0.69 1.93
N TYR A 116 12.52 0.80 2.44
CA TYR A 116 11.83 -0.28 3.13
C TYR A 116 11.73 -1.53 2.24
N THR A 117 11.33 -1.37 0.98
CA THR A 117 11.24 -2.48 0.01
C THR A 117 12.61 -3.09 -0.27
N LYS A 118 13.67 -2.30 -0.33
CA LYS A 118 15.04 -2.78 -0.54
C LYS A 118 15.49 -3.64 0.64
N ILE A 119 15.25 -3.17 1.88
CA ILE A 119 15.54 -3.92 3.11
C ILE A 119 14.76 -5.24 3.12
N LEU A 120 13.46 -5.18 2.84
CA LEU A 120 12.59 -6.36 2.73
C LEU A 120 13.14 -7.37 1.72
N SER A 121 13.54 -6.90 0.54
CA SER A 121 14.08 -7.76 -0.52
C SER A 121 15.38 -8.44 -0.11
N ILE A 122 16.27 -7.73 0.61
CA ILE A 122 17.52 -8.30 1.12
C ILE A 122 17.22 -9.40 2.14
N ILE A 123 16.30 -9.18 3.07
CA ILE A 123 15.97 -10.13 4.13
C ILE A 123 15.23 -11.34 3.55
N PHE A 124 14.19 -11.10 2.73
CA PHE A 124 13.42 -12.17 2.11
C PHE A 124 14.27 -13.01 1.16
N ASN A 125 15.22 -12.44 0.42
CA ASN A 125 16.13 -13.21 -0.43
C ASN A 125 16.96 -14.27 0.31
N ARG A 126 17.13 -14.16 1.63
CA ARG A 126 17.77 -15.20 2.45
C ARG A 126 16.86 -16.40 2.73
N ILE A 127 15.54 -16.23 2.61
CA ILE A 127 14.52 -17.23 2.94
C ILE A 127 13.88 -17.77 1.65
N THR A 128 13.42 -16.88 0.79
CA THR A 128 12.77 -17.15 -0.49
C THR A 128 13.39 -16.26 -1.56
N LYS A 129 13.68 -16.77 -2.77
CA LYS A 129 14.17 -15.91 -3.85
C LYS A 129 13.05 -14.95 -4.26
N THR A 130 13.25 -13.65 -4.06
CA THR A 130 12.30 -12.57 -4.36
C THR A 130 12.93 -11.51 -5.24
N ARG A 131 12.11 -10.73 -5.95
CA ARG A 131 12.58 -9.58 -6.74
C ARG A 131 12.11 -8.29 -6.07
N PHE A 132 12.96 -7.27 -6.07
CA PHE A 132 12.63 -5.94 -5.56
C PHE A 132 11.32 -5.39 -6.16
N LYS A 133 11.16 -5.51 -7.49
CA LYS A 133 9.96 -5.06 -8.19
C LYS A 133 8.69 -5.79 -7.72
N ASP A 134 8.78 -7.06 -7.35
CA ASP A 134 7.63 -7.83 -6.85
C ASP A 134 7.22 -7.36 -5.45
N ASN A 135 8.20 -7.20 -4.56
CA ASN A 135 7.99 -6.68 -3.22
C ASN A 135 7.39 -5.26 -3.26
N LEU A 136 7.92 -4.39 -4.13
CA LEU A 136 7.37 -3.04 -4.32
C LEU A 136 5.92 -3.10 -4.81
N SER A 137 5.65 -3.96 -5.80
CA SER A 137 4.30 -4.08 -6.39
C SER A 137 3.29 -4.49 -5.32
N ILE A 138 3.54 -5.58 -4.58
CA ILE A 138 2.56 -6.08 -3.61
C ILE A 138 2.31 -5.10 -2.47
N ILE A 139 3.32 -4.33 -2.05
CA ILE A 139 3.14 -3.26 -1.05
C ILE A 139 2.22 -2.18 -1.62
N LEU A 140 2.51 -1.67 -2.81
CA LEU A 140 1.72 -0.58 -3.40
C LEU A 140 0.28 -0.99 -3.72
N TYR A 141 0.09 -2.18 -4.30
CA TYR A 141 -1.26 -2.70 -4.57
C TYR A 141 -2.05 -2.99 -3.28
N SER A 142 -1.38 -3.25 -2.16
CA SER A 142 -2.08 -3.38 -0.87
C SER A 142 -2.65 -2.03 -0.38
N PHE A 143 -2.19 -0.90 -0.92
CA PHE A 143 -2.74 0.43 -0.63
C PHE A 143 -3.84 0.88 -1.60
N ILE A 144 -4.32 0.01 -2.50
CA ILE A 144 -5.48 0.33 -3.36
C ILE A 144 -6.71 0.84 -2.58
N PRO A 145 -7.07 0.31 -1.39
CA PRO A 145 -8.21 0.85 -0.65
C PRO A 145 -7.99 2.30 -0.17
N ILE A 146 -6.75 2.67 0.16
CA ILE A 146 -6.36 4.07 0.44
C ILE A 146 -6.47 4.92 -0.82
N VAL A 147 -6.10 4.39 -1.99
CA VAL A 147 -6.30 5.09 -3.26
C VAL A 147 -7.79 5.30 -3.55
N LEU A 148 -8.63 4.30 -3.28
CA LEU A 148 -10.08 4.43 -3.43
C LEU A 148 -10.68 5.43 -2.44
N SER A 149 -10.18 5.49 -1.20
CA SER A 149 -10.62 6.52 -0.25
C SER A 149 -10.21 7.92 -0.71
N LEU A 150 -9.05 8.08 -1.36
CA LEU A 150 -8.68 9.35 -1.99
C LEU A 150 -9.61 9.73 -3.14
N ILE A 151 -9.92 8.80 -4.04
CA ILE A 151 -10.70 9.10 -5.25
C ILE A 151 -12.18 9.31 -4.95
N ILE A 152 -12.73 8.54 -4.00
CA ILE A 152 -14.16 8.52 -3.71
C ILE A 152 -14.49 9.32 -2.45
N LEU A 153 -13.84 9.02 -1.32
CA LEU A 153 -14.22 9.62 -0.03
C LEU A 153 -13.73 11.07 0.08
N ALA A 154 -12.50 11.38 -0.33
CA ALA A 154 -11.95 12.73 -0.16
C ALA A 154 -12.77 13.84 -0.87
N PRO A 155 -13.26 13.65 -2.12
CA PRO A 155 -14.17 14.63 -2.73
C PRO A 155 -15.51 14.75 -2.02
N VAL A 156 -16.06 13.65 -1.50
CA VAL A 156 -17.32 13.66 -0.73
C VAL A 156 -17.14 14.39 0.60
N GLU A 157 -16.05 14.11 1.31
CA GLU A 157 -15.64 14.79 2.54
C GLU A 157 -15.51 16.30 2.30
N TYR A 158 -14.80 16.69 1.24
CA TYR A 158 -14.64 18.10 0.87
C TYR A 158 -15.97 18.73 0.42
N GLY A 159 -16.83 18.02 -0.29
CA GLY A 159 -18.15 18.54 -0.69
C GLY A 159 -19.08 18.82 0.50
N ILE A 160 -19.02 17.98 1.54
CA ILE A 160 -19.91 18.08 2.72
C ILE A 160 -19.38 19.09 3.74
N PHE A 161 -18.07 19.09 4.01
CA PHE A 161 -17.44 19.87 5.09
C PHE A 161 -16.55 21.01 4.59
N GLY A 162 -16.22 21.03 3.30
CA GLY A 162 -15.30 22.02 2.72
C GLY A 162 -13.95 22.02 3.42
N LYS A 163 -13.47 23.23 3.72
CA LYS A 163 -12.20 23.44 4.45
C LYS A 163 -12.20 22.85 5.86
N HIS A 164 -13.38 22.64 6.48
CA HIS A 164 -13.48 22.15 7.85
C HIS A 164 -13.15 20.67 8.00
N TRP A 165 -13.05 19.91 6.90
CA TRP A 165 -12.51 18.54 6.96
C TRP A 165 -11.02 18.51 7.30
N PHE A 166 -10.27 19.50 6.80
CA PHE A 166 -8.82 19.61 7.01
C PHE A 166 -8.47 20.53 8.17
N ILE A 167 -9.44 21.30 8.68
CA ILE A 167 -9.26 22.27 9.76
C ILE A 167 -10.18 21.87 10.91
N SER A 168 -9.61 21.52 12.07
CA SER A 168 -10.36 21.05 13.25
C SER A 168 -11.11 22.16 14.02
N ASN A 169 -11.28 23.34 13.41
CA ASN A 169 -11.95 24.48 14.02
C ASN A 169 -12.99 25.12 13.07
N PRO A 170 -14.30 24.86 13.24
CA PRO A 170 -14.89 23.79 14.05
C PRO A 170 -14.66 22.39 13.44
N SER A 171 -14.65 21.36 14.29
CA SER A 171 -14.46 19.97 13.84
C SER A 171 -15.65 19.47 12.99
N PRO A 172 -15.43 18.55 12.03
CA PRO A 172 -16.50 17.96 11.22
C PRO A 172 -17.64 17.34 12.04
N LEU A 173 -17.29 16.79 13.21
CA LEU A 173 -18.23 16.18 14.16
C LEU A 173 -19.21 17.20 14.75
N LEU A 174 -18.84 18.48 14.83
CA LEU A 174 -19.74 19.54 15.31
C LEU A 174 -20.67 20.06 14.21
N ILE A 175 -20.23 20.04 12.95
CA ILE A 175 -20.99 20.60 11.83
C ILE A 175 -22.12 19.66 11.40
N LYS A 176 -21.77 18.39 11.09
CA LYS A 176 -22.73 17.36 10.66
C LYS A 176 -22.32 16.00 11.25
N PRO A 177 -22.63 15.71 12.53
CA PRO A 177 -22.09 14.56 13.27
C PRO A 177 -22.37 13.23 12.58
N ASN A 178 -23.63 12.98 12.17
CA ASN A 178 -24.02 11.71 11.57
C ASN A 178 -23.23 11.39 10.29
N LEU A 179 -23.06 12.38 9.41
CA LEU A 179 -22.29 12.20 8.17
C LEU A 179 -20.80 12.04 8.47
N ALA A 180 -20.26 12.79 9.44
CA ALA A 180 -18.87 12.69 9.84
C ALA A 180 -18.55 11.27 10.37
N TYR A 181 -19.39 10.73 11.25
CA TYR A 181 -19.21 9.36 11.77
C TYR A 181 -19.24 8.31 10.66
N VAL A 182 -20.19 8.41 9.71
CA VAL A 182 -20.26 7.48 8.57
C VAL A 182 -18.98 7.54 7.74
N LEU A 183 -18.47 8.74 7.43
CA LEU A 183 -17.24 8.90 6.65
C LEU A 183 -16.00 8.40 7.40
N PHE A 184 -15.87 8.68 8.69
CA PHE A 184 -14.78 8.15 9.51
C PHE A 184 -14.79 6.61 9.58
N VAL A 185 -15.96 5.98 9.70
CA VAL A 185 -16.09 4.52 9.67
C VAL A 185 -15.65 3.97 8.31
N LEU A 186 -16.05 4.60 7.20
CA LEU A 186 -15.64 4.19 5.87
C LEU A 186 -14.12 4.33 5.65
N GLU A 187 -13.51 5.44 6.09
CA GLU A 187 -12.05 5.60 6.05
C GLU A 187 -11.33 4.54 6.89
N PHE A 188 -11.84 4.25 8.09
CA PHE A 188 -11.28 3.23 8.97
C PHE A 188 -11.37 1.83 8.37
N LEU A 189 -12.48 1.50 7.70
CA LEU A 189 -12.64 0.23 6.98
C LEU A 189 -11.63 0.10 5.84
N MET A 190 -11.43 1.17 5.05
CA MET A 190 -10.44 1.18 3.97
C MET A 190 -9.00 1.04 4.49
N LEU A 191 -8.67 1.71 5.59
CA LEU A 191 -7.37 1.57 6.25
C LEU A 191 -7.16 0.14 6.75
N SER A 192 -8.16 -0.41 7.46
CA SER A 192 -8.14 -1.76 8.00
C SER A 192 -7.98 -2.82 6.90
N TRP A 193 -8.67 -2.64 5.77
CA TRP A 193 -8.54 -3.53 4.61
C TRP A 193 -7.13 -3.47 4.00
N SER A 194 -6.53 -2.28 3.92
CA SER A 194 -5.16 -2.11 3.43
C SER A 194 -4.13 -2.81 4.33
N VAL A 195 -4.30 -2.73 5.65
CA VAL A 195 -3.47 -3.46 6.62
C VAL A 195 -3.60 -4.97 6.45
N TYR A 196 -4.82 -5.46 6.24
CA TYR A 196 -5.08 -6.88 5.94
C TYR A 196 -4.42 -7.34 4.64
N LEU A 197 -4.49 -6.54 3.57
CA LEU A 197 -3.81 -6.82 2.30
C LEU A 197 -2.29 -6.86 2.46
N LEU A 198 -1.70 -5.90 3.17
CA LEU A 198 -0.26 -5.86 3.46
C LEU A 198 0.20 -7.10 4.24
N TYR A 199 -0.56 -7.49 5.27
CA TYR A 199 -0.29 -8.72 6.02
C TYR A 199 -0.28 -9.94 5.09
N THR A 200 -1.30 -10.05 4.23
CA THR A 200 -1.42 -11.16 3.27
C THR A 200 -0.27 -11.16 2.26
N ALA A 201 0.12 -9.99 1.75
CA ALA A 201 1.25 -9.81 0.85
C ALA A 201 2.56 -10.28 1.49
N PHE A 202 2.85 -9.85 2.71
CA PHE A 202 4.06 -10.30 3.43
C PHE A 202 4.02 -11.78 3.77
N LYS A 203 2.84 -12.35 4.07
CA LYS A 203 2.68 -13.78 4.33
C LYS A 203 2.98 -14.63 3.09
N ILE A 204 2.53 -14.21 1.92
CA ILE A 204 2.83 -14.90 0.65
C ILE A 204 4.35 -14.93 0.41
N GLN A 205 5.04 -13.85 0.74
CA GLN A 205 6.45 -13.69 0.41
C GLN A 205 7.40 -14.34 1.44
N SER A 206 7.15 -14.13 2.74
CA SER A 206 7.99 -14.66 3.83
C SER A 206 7.70 -16.13 4.17
N LYS A 207 6.48 -16.59 3.89
CA LYS A 207 5.90 -17.88 4.35
C LYS A 207 5.84 -18.06 5.87
N SER A 208 6.26 -17.07 6.64
CA SER A 208 6.29 -17.11 8.11
C SER A 208 5.47 -15.99 8.70
N ILE A 209 4.48 -16.37 9.53
CA ILE A 209 3.51 -15.45 10.13
C ILE A 209 4.20 -14.38 10.97
N MET A 210 5.21 -14.77 11.76
CA MET A 210 5.92 -13.85 12.64
C MET A 210 6.66 -12.76 11.85
N LEU A 211 7.40 -13.13 10.80
CA LEU A 211 8.08 -12.13 9.98
C LEU A 211 7.09 -11.21 9.25
N SER A 212 5.97 -11.76 8.77
CA SER A 212 4.96 -10.92 8.10
C SER A 212 4.41 -9.86 9.05
N PHE A 213 4.16 -10.22 10.30
CA PHE A 213 3.64 -9.31 11.31
C PHE A 213 4.66 -8.26 11.74
N THR A 214 5.94 -8.63 11.91
CA THR A 214 7.00 -7.66 12.26
C THR A 214 7.21 -6.64 11.15
N PHE A 215 7.26 -7.07 9.89
CA PHE A 215 7.38 -6.17 8.75
C PHE A 215 6.14 -5.27 8.59
N LEU A 216 4.94 -5.80 8.85
CA LEU A 216 3.71 -5.00 8.88
C LEU A 216 3.79 -3.87 9.90
N ILE A 217 4.12 -4.19 11.16
CA ILE A 217 4.24 -3.18 12.22
C ILE A 217 5.29 -2.15 11.85
N LEU A 218 6.47 -2.57 11.37
CA LEU A 218 7.54 -1.67 10.97
C LEU A 218 7.07 -0.69 9.88
N LEU A 219 6.35 -1.17 8.87
CA LEU A 219 5.82 -0.32 7.80
C LEU A 219 4.78 0.67 8.34
N CYS A 220 3.86 0.20 9.18
CA CYS A 220 2.85 1.05 9.81
C CYS A 220 3.51 2.15 10.66
N LEU A 221 4.55 1.83 11.44
CA LEU A 221 5.30 2.81 12.23
C LEU A 221 6.00 3.84 11.35
N ILE A 222 6.58 3.43 10.22
CA ILE A 222 7.18 4.36 9.24
C ILE A 222 6.11 5.30 8.67
N ILE A 223 4.94 4.80 8.31
CA ILE A 223 3.87 5.63 7.75
C ILE A 223 3.30 6.58 8.82
N ILE A 224 3.06 6.10 10.04
CA ILE A 224 2.57 6.91 11.15
C ILE A 224 3.58 8.01 11.50
N SER A 225 4.88 7.70 11.54
CA SER A 225 5.90 8.71 11.81
C SER A 225 5.90 9.80 10.74
N GLN A 226 5.67 9.45 9.48
CA GLN A 226 5.58 10.43 8.40
C GLN A 226 4.35 11.33 8.52
N ILE A 227 3.20 10.76 8.88
CA ILE A 227 1.96 11.50 9.12
C ILE A 227 2.15 12.51 10.27
N ILE A 228 2.88 12.12 11.32
CA ILE A 228 3.12 12.98 12.48
C ILE A 228 4.20 14.04 12.17
N PHE A 229 5.37 13.65 11.67
CA PHE A 229 6.56 14.52 11.66
C PHE A 229 6.77 15.35 10.39
N ILE A 230 6.33 14.90 9.20
CA ILE A 230 6.73 15.56 7.95
C ILE A 230 6.26 17.02 7.83
N PRO A 231 5.02 17.37 8.22
CA PRO A 231 4.60 18.76 8.07
C PRO A 231 5.30 19.75 9.03
N PHE A 232 6.14 19.28 9.96
CA PHE A 232 7.01 20.13 10.79
C PHE A 232 8.30 20.56 10.07
N ILE A 233 8.62 19.97 8.91
CA ILE A 233 9.91 20.21 8.23
C ILE A 233 10.01 21.65 7.72
N LEU A 234 8.89 22.24 7.30
CA LEU A 234 8.80 23.65 6.92
C LEU A 234 7.57 24.26 7.60
N LEU A 235 7.73 24.55 8.90
CA LEU A 235 6.92 25.52 9.64
C LEU A 235 7.49 26.93 9.43
#